data_AF-A0A9E0NC21-F1
#
_entry.id   AF-A0A9E0NC21-F1
#
_cell.length_a   1.000
_cell.length_b   1.000
_cell.length_c   1.000
_cell.angle_alpha   90.00
_cell.angle_beta   90.00
_cell.angle_gamma   90.00
#
_symmetry.space_group_name_H-M   'P 1'
#
loop_
_entity.id
_entity.type
_entity.pdbx_description
1 polymer ?
#
loop_
_entity_poly.entity_id
_entity_poly.type
_entity_poly.pdbx_seq_one_letter_code
_entity_poly.pdbx_strand_id
1 'polypeptide(L)'
;MGAGGPREATFALIDAIPAGTWTLVADGIITASVDVTFEILWRRGATEQPIASWQQHFDPRGGGNFDAQPFEESAAGPAVEYAPGDLLVLRYDGEGTNVGMAYIPNGDGAEAAGRIPYIRLP
;
A
#
# COMPACT_ATOMS: atom_id res chain seq x y z
N MET A 1 22.46 4.85 -2.29
CA MET A 1 21.57 3.70 -2.04
C MET A 1 20.18 4.30 -1.86
N GLY A 2 19.36 4.29 -2.92
CA GLY A 2 18.10 5.06 -3.02
C GLY A 2 16.88 4.35 -2.42
N ALA A 3 15.69 4.87 -2.73
CA ALA A 3 14.39 4.61 -2.09
C ALA A 3 13.92 3.14 -1.96
N GLY A 4 14.67 2.17 -2.50
CA GLY A 4 14.31 0.75 -2.51
C GLY A 4 13.15 0.54 -3.49
N GLY A 5 13.37 -0.25 -4.54
CA GLY A 5 12.35 -0.46 -5.56
C GLY A 5 11.02 -1.01 -5.01
N PRO A 6 9.99 -1.10 -5.87
CA PRO A 6 8.62 -1.37 -5.46
C PRO A 6 8.52 -2.64 -4.62
N ARG A 7 7.66 -2.58 -3.60
CA ARG A 7 7.37 -3.66 -2.68
C ARG A 7 5.96 -4.17 -2.93
N GLU A 8 5.79 -5.48 -2.84
CA GLU A 8 4.52 -6.13 -3.14
C GLU A 8 4.10 -7.09 -2.02
N ALA A 9 2.80 -7.09 -1.74
CA ALA A 9 2.11 -8.16 -1.03
C ALA A 9 1.08 -8.78 -1.98
N THR A 10 1.21 -10.09 -2.24
CA THR A 10 0.36 -10.81 -3.18
C THR A 10 -0.62 -11.72 -2.46
N PHE A 11 -1.88 -11.72 -2.90
CA PHE A 11 -2.93 -12.59 -2.41
C PHE A 11 -3.53 -13.39 -3.57
N ALA A 12 -3.68 -14.70 -3.40
CA ALA A 12 -4.34 -15.54 -4.39
C ALA A 12 -5.84 -15.24 -4.38
N LEU A 13 -6.38 -14.78 -5.51
CA LEU A 13 -7.79 -14.53 -5.62
C LEU A 13 -8.54 -15.87 -5.60
N ILE A 14 -9.64 -15.95 -4.86
CA ILE A 14 -10.45 -17.17 -4.72
C ILE A 14 -11.86 -17.02 -5.30
N ASP A 15 -12.30 -15.79 -5.57
CA ASP A 15 -13.61 -15.47 -6.16
C ASP A 15 -13.57 -14.08 -6.79
N ALA A 16 -14.57 -13.76 -7.61
CA ALA A 16 -14.72 -12.45 -8.24
C ALA A 16 -14.98 -11.35 -7.19
N ILE A 17 -14.58 -10.12 -7.51
CA ILE A 17 -14.79 -8.95 -6.66
C ILE A 17 -15.73 -7.99 -7.39
N PRO A 18 -16.83 -7.53 -6.77
CA PRO A 18 -17.71 -6.55 -7.40
C PRO A 18 -17.02 -5.19 -7.57
N ALA A 19 -17.57 -4.35 -8.45
CA ALA A 19 -17.16 -2.95 -8.51
C ALA A 19 -17.61 -2.25 -7.21
N GLY A 20 -16.81 -1.31 -6.71
CA GLY A 20 -17.16 -0.58 -5.50
C GLY A 20 -16.01 0.20 -4.90
N THR A 21 -16.12 0.49 -3.60
CA THR A 21 -15.12 1.29 -2.88
C THR A 21 -14.09 0.38 -2.21
N TRP A 22 -12.83 0.65 -2.51
CA TRP A 22 -11.66 0.04 -1.90
C TRP A 22 -11.10 0.99 -0.86
N THR A 23 -10.85 0.52 0.37
CA THR A 23 -10.22 1.31 1.43
C THR A 23 -8.85 0.74 1.74
N LEU A 24 -7.82 1.57 1.66
CA LEU A 24 -6.47 1.26 2.10
C LEU A 24 -6.24 1.86 3.49
N VAL A 25 -5.75 1.05 4.42
CA VAL A 25 -5.08 1.52 5.63
C VAL A 25 -3.61 1.16 5.49
N ALA A 26 -2.73 2.16 5.57
CA ALA A 26 -1.30 1.98 5.41
C ALA A 26 -0.51 2.94 6.31
N ASP A 27 -0.87 2.92 7.60
CA ASP A 27 -0.11 3.61 8.63
C ASP A 27 1.38 3.21 8.55
N GLY A 28 2.29 4.17 8.70
CA GLY A 28 3.70 3.93 8.46
C GLY A 28 4.64 4.83 9.26
N ILE A 29 5.82 4.30 9.57
CA ILE A 29 6.90 5.03 10.24
C ILE A 29 7.70 5.77 9.16
N ILE A 30 7.88 7.08 9.35
CA ILE A 30 8.50 7.96 8.34
C ILE A 30 9.85 8.44 8.86
N THR A 31 10.93 8.01 8.21
CA THR A 31 12.30 8.32 8.62
C THR A 31 12.94 9.45 7.81
N ALA A 32 12.40 9.74 6.63
CA ALA A 32 12.75 10.87 5.78
C ALA A 32 11.53 11.28 4.95
N SER A 33 11.53 12.51 4.41
CA SER A 33 10.46 12.95 3.50
C SER A 33 10.43 12.04 2.27
N VAL A 34 9.23 11.66 1.83
CA VAL A 34 9.02 10.68 0.76
C VAL A 34 7.63 10.82 0.15
N ASP A 35 7.54 10.66 -1.17
CA ASP A 35 6.28 10.51 -1.90
C ASP A 35 6.00 9.02 -2.06
N VAL A 36 4.91 8.51 -1.49
CA VAL A 36 4.56 7.08 -1.56
C VAL A 36 3.35 6.91 -2.45
N THR A 37 3.48 6.04 -3.47
CA THR A 37 2.36 5.57 -4.27
C THR A 37 1.97 4.17 -3.81
N PHE A 38 0.69 3.97 -3.53
CA PHE A 38 0.10 2.67 -3.26
C PHE A 38 -0.82 2.28 -4.42
N GLU A 39 -0.78 1.02 -4.83
CA GLU A 39 -1.62 0.50 -5.92
C GLU A 39 -2.21 -0.86 -5.54
N ILE A 40 -3.48 -1.06 -5.89
CA ILE A 40 -4.07 -2.39 -5.98
C ILE A 40 -4.07 -2.81 -7.43
N LEU A 41 -3.44 -3.94 -7.72
CA LEU A 41 -3.34 -4.51 -9.05
C LEU A 41 -4.04 -5.86 -9.07
N TRP A 42 -4.77 -6.12 -10.15
CA TRP A 42 -5.15 -7.46 -10.54
C TRP A 42 -4.08 -8.02 -11.48
N ARG A 43 -3.49 -9.15 -11.13
CA ARG A 43 -2.48 -9.81 -11.95
C ARG A 43 -3.00 -11.14 -12.45
N ARG A 44 -2.99 -11.31 -13.78
CA ARG A 44 -3.32 -12.55 -14.49
C ARG A 44 -2.16 -12.95 -15.39
N GLY A 45 -1.41 -13.96 -14.99
CA GLY A 45 -0.16 -14.34 -15.67
C GLY A 45 0.84 -13.18 -15.65
N ALA A 46 1.23 -12.69 -16.82
CA ALA A 46 2.14 -11.55 -16.99
C ALA A 46 1.43 -10.19 -17.13
N THR A 47 0.09 -10.18 -17.17
CA THR A 47 -0.70 -8.95 -17.31
C THR A 47 -1.04 -8.39 -15.94
N GLU A 48 -0.82 -7.10 -15.75
CA GLU A 48 -1.24 -6.34 -14.57
C GLU A 48 -2.26 -5.29 -14.98
N GLN A 49 -3.34 -5.19 -14.22
CA GLN A 49 -4.36 -4.17 -14.38
C GLN A 49 -4.55 -3.42 -13.06
N PRO A 50 -4.35 -2.09 -13.03
CA PRO A 50 -4.62 -1.31 -11.83
C PRO A 50 -6.13 -1.26 -11.54
N ILE A 51 -6.48 -1.46 -10.27
CA ILE A 51 -7.84 -1.38 -9.72
C ILE A 51 -8.03 -0.03 -9.02
N ALA A 52 -7.08 0.34 -8.17
CA ALA A 52 -7.08 1.57 -7.37
C ALA A 52 -5.64 2.04 -7.13
N SER A 53 -5.46 3.35 -6.97
CA SER A 53 -4.16 3.95 -6.67
C SER A 53 -4.34 5.15 -5.74
N TRP A 54 -3.39 5.34 -4.83
CA TRP A 54 -3.33 6.45 -3.88
C TRP A 54 -1.91 6.99 -3.83
N GLN A 55 -1.78 8.30 -3.65
CA GLN A 55 -0.48 8.97 -3.54
C GLN A 55 -0.47 9.87 -2.32
N GLN A 56 0.57 9.76 -1.51
CA GLN A 56 0.72 10.55 -0.30
C GLN A 56 2.17 10.99 -0.09
N HIS A 57 2.36 12.28 0.12
CA HIS A 57 3.61 12.82 0.63
C HIS A 57 3.66 12.67 2.14
N PHE A 58 4.76 12.14 2.69
CA PHE A 58 4.98 12.05 4.12
C PHE A 58 6.24 12.82 4.52
N ASP A 59 6.16 13.52 5.65
CA ASP A 59 7.31 14.14 6.31
C ASP A 59 7.54 13.49 7.68
N PRO A 60 8.80 13.35 8.14
CA PRO A 60 9.09 12.85 9.49
C PRO A 60 8.46 13.74 10.55
N ARG A 61 7.79 13.12 11.54
CA ARG A 61 7.37 13.80 12.76
C ARG A 61 8.63 14.01 13.60
N GLY A 62 9.15 15.23 13.63
CA GLY A 62 10.33 15.55 14.43
C GLY A 62 10.20 15.07 15.88
N GLY A 63 11.32 14.83 16.57
CA GLY A 63 11.34 14.38 17.96
C GLY A 63 11.93 12.99 18.20
N GLY A 64 12.33 12.27 17.15
CA GLY A 64 13.06 11.00 17.26
C GLY A 64 12.22 9.79 17.68
N ASN A 65 10.90 9.95 17.80
CA ASN A 65 9.98 8.84 18.04
C ASN A 65 9.62 8.16 16.71
N PHE A 66 9.61 6.84 16.71
CA PHE A 66 9.24 6.00 15.57
C PHE A 66 7.75 5.65 15.58
N ASP A 67 6.90 6.59 15.99
CA ASP A 67 5.45 6.39 16.00
C ASP A 67 4.93 6.35 14.56
N ALA A 68 4.01 5.42 14.29
CA ALA A 68 3.38 5.33 12.99
C ALA A 68 2.52 6.58 12.71
N GLN A 69 2.62 7.08 11.50
CA GLN A 69 1.73 8.10 10.96
C GLN A 69 0.52 7.42 10.33
N PRO A 70 -0.72 7.75 10.75
CA PRO A 70 -1.90 7.15 10.16
C PRO A 70 -2.08 7.59 8.71
N PHE A 71 -2.48 6.65 7.87
CA PHE A 71 -2.92 6.91 6.51
C PHE A 71 -4.07 5.96 6.17
N GLU A 72 -5.20 6.56 5.79
CA GLU A 72 -6.38 5.84 5.33
C GLU A 72 -7.04 6.62 4.21
N GLU A 73 -7.24 5.95 3.08
CA GLU A 73 -7.87 6.56 1.92
C GLU A 73 -8.75 5.53 1.21
N SER A 74 -9.74 6.02 0.48
CA SER A 74 -10.66 5.19 -0.28
C SER A 74 -10.72 5.62 -1.74
N ALA A 75 -10.80 4.66 -2.65
CA ALA A 75 -10.96 4.90 -4.08
C ALA A 75 -12.02 3.97 -4.66
N ALA A 76 -12.69 4.42 -5.72
CA ALA A 76 -13.56 3.55 -6.50
C ALA A 76 -12.71 2.63 -7.39
N GLY A 77 -13.11 1.36 -7.50
CA GLY A 77 -12.45 0.37 -8.36
C GLY A 77 -13.46 -0.41 -9.20
N PRO A 78 -13.04 -0.93 -10.36
CA PRO A 78 -13.87 -1.77 -11.22
C PRO A 78 -14.14 -3.15 -10.58
N ALA A 79 -15.11 -3.87 -11.14
CA ALA A 79 -15.27 -5.29 -10.83
C ALA A 79 -14.06 -6.08 -11.37
N VAL A 80 -13.67 -7.11 -10.65
CA VAL A 80 -12.58 -8.03 -11.00
C VAL A 80 -13.18 -9.40 -11.21
N GLU A 81 -13.05 -9.92 -12.41
CA GLU A 81 -13.44 -11.30 -12.70
C GLU A 81 -12.43 -12.27 -12.08
N TYR A 82 -12.89 -13.48 -11.77
CA TYR A 82 -12.03 -14.52 -11.22
C TYR A 82 -11.72 -15.60 -12.25
N ALA A 83 -10.43 -15.93 -12.36
CA ALA A 83 -9.95 -17.19 -12.90
C ALA A 83 -8.90 -17.82 -11.98
N PRO A 84 -8.76 -19.16 -11.97
CA PRO A 84 -7.70 -19.82 -11.23
C PRO A 84 -6.32 -19.28 -11.59
N GLY A 85 -5.55 -18.89 -10.57
CA GLY A 85 -4.21 -18.32 -10.72
C GLY A 85 -4.17 -16.79 -10.77
N ASP A 86 -5.33 -16.12 -10.75
CA ASP A 86 -5.38 -14.67 -10.58
C ASP A 86 -4.89 -14.25 -9.20
N LEU A 87 -4.18 -13.12 -9.15
CA LEU A 87 -3.65 -12.53 -7.92
C LEU A 87 -4.19 -11.12 -7.73
N LEU A 88 -4.45 -10.78 -6.47
CA LEU A 88 -4.60 -9.41 -6.02
C LEU A 88 -3.26 -8.97 -5.42
N VAL A 89 -2.73 -7.85 -5.87
CA VAL A 89 -1.40 -7.35 -5.46
C VAL A 89 -1.56 -5.96 -4.86
N LEU A 90 -1.15 -5.81 -3.60
CA LEU A 90 -0.87 -4.49 -3.04
C LEU A 90 0.59 -4.16 -3.37
N ARG A 91 0.80 -3.14 -4.18
CA ARG A 91 2.14 -2.59 -4.47
C ARG A 91 2.27 -1.24 -3.78
N TYR A 92 3.46 -0.96 -3.24
CA TYR A 92 3.82 0.40 -2.88
C TYR A 92 5.25 0.72 -3.31
N ASP A 93 5.46 1.99 -3.67
CA ASP A 93 6.76 2.51 -4.07
C ASP A 93 6.99 3.89 -3.47
N GLY A 94 8.24 4.17 -3.14
CA GLY A 94 8.67 5.45 -2.55
C GLY A 94 9.56 6.21 -3.51
N GLU A 95 9.24 7.47 -3.77
CA GLU A 95 10.01 8.37 -4.61
C GLU A 95 10.36 9.67 -3.86
N GLY A 96 11.12 10.57 -4.51
CA GLY A 96 11.47 11.87 -3.93
C GLY A 96 12.52 11.82 -2.82
N THR A 97 13.13 10.66 -2.55
CA THR A 97 14.09 10.48 -1.46
C THR A 97 15.30 9.63 -1.83
N ASN A 98 16.45 9.94 -1.23
CA ASN A 98 17.68 9.14 -1.33
C ASN A 98 17.95 8.31 -0.08
N VAL A 99 17.05 8.36 0.91
CA VAL A 99 17.15 7.60 2.15
C VAL A 99 16.41 6.29 1.97
N GLY A 100 17.11 5.17 2.12
CA GLY A 100 16.46 3.86 2.16
C GLY A 100 15.57 3.73 3.39
N MET A 101 14.42 3.06 3.24
CA MET A 101 13.43 2.91 4.31
C MET A 101 12.84 4.25 4.79
N ALA A 102 12.70 5.24 3.89
CA ALA A 102 12.03 6.51 4.19
C ALA A 102 10.58 6.31 4.64
N TYR A 103 9.90 5.32 4.05
CA TYR A 103 8.62 4.79 4.50
C TYR A 103 8.77 3.33 4.94
N ILE A 104 8.28 3.03 6.14
CA ILE A 104 8.24 1.67 6.69
C ILE A 104 6.77 1.37 7.01
N PRO A 105 6.13 0.41 6.33
CA PRO A 105 4.77 0.00 6.68
C PRO A 105 4.72 -0.46 8.14
N ASN A 106 3.68 -0.06 8.88
CA ASN A 106 3.57 -0.40 10.29
C ASN A 106 3.23 -1.89 10.50
N GLY A 107 4.25 -2.75 10.51
CA GLY A 107 4.09 -4.19 10.77
C GLY A 107 3.71 -4.54 12.22
N ASP A 108 3.98 -3.64 13.18
CA ASP A 108 3.86 -3.92 14.61
C ASP A 108 2.51 -3.43 15.20
N GLY A 109 1.67 -2.78 14.38
CA GLY A 109 0.33 -2.37 14.77
C GLY A 109 0.33 -1.45 16.00
N ALA A 110 -0.39 -1.86 17.04
CA ALA A 110 -0.61 -1.06 18.25
C ALA A 110 0.69 -0.77 19.04
N GLU A 111 1.72 -1.61 18.90
CA GLU A 111 3.03 -1.43 19.56
C GLU A 111 3.79 -0.20 19.01
N ALA A 112 3.45 0.27 17.81
CA ALA A 112 3.96 1.50 17.20
C ALA A 112 2.87 2.58 17.05
N ALA A 113 1.81 2.51 17.88
CA ALA A 113 0.68 3.43 17.89
C ALA A 113 -0.04 3.59 16.53
N GLY A 114 -0.05 2.54 15.70
CA GLY A 114 -0.75 2.54 14.41
C GLY A 114 -1.51 1.25 14.13
N ARG A 115 -1.99 1.10 12.90
CA ARG A 115 -2.68 -0.09 12.40
C ARG A 115 -1.79 -0.87 11.45
N ILE A 116 -1.93 -2.20 11.49
CA ILE A 116 -1.30 -3.08 10.50
C ILE A 116 -1.91 -2.74 9.13
N PRO A 117 -1.11 -2.60 8.06
CA PRO A 117 -1.64 -2.34 6.73
C PRO A 117 -2.65 -3.39 6.29
N TYR A 118 -3.81 -2.94 5.82
CA TYR A 118 -4.83 -3.83 5.25
C TYR A 118 -5.66 -3.10 4.19
N ILE A 119 -6.34 -3.89 3.37
CA ILE A 119 -7.28 -3.42 2.37
C ILE A 119 -8.66 -3.94 2.74
N ARG A 120 -9.66 -3.06 2.68
CA ARG A 120 -11.07 -3.45 2.70
C ARG A 120 -11.58 -3.47 1.26
N LEU A 121 -12.06 -4.63 0.85
CA LEU A 121 -12.69 -4.87 -0.44
C LEU A 121 -14.15 -4.34 -0.42
N PRO A 122 -14.73 -4.01 -1.58
CA PRO A 122 -16.13 -3.60 -1.70
C PRO A 122 -17.15 -4.68 -1.30
#